data_AF-A0A520YS72-F1
#
_entry.id   AF-A0A520YS72-F1
#
_cell.length_a   1.000
_cell.length_b   1.000
_cell.length_c   1.000
_cell.angle_alpha   90.00
_cell.angle_beta   90.00
_cell.angle_gamma   90.00
#
_symmetry.space_group_name_H-M   'P 1'
#
loop_
_entity.id
_entity.type
_entity.pdbx_description
1 polymer ?
#
loop_
_entity_poly.entity_id
_entity_poly.type
_entity_poly.pdbx_seq_one_letter_code
_entity_poly.pdbx_strand_id
1 'polypeptide(L)'
;MKNLKTPDDLDTYKKSLEAKRRTDTTRIFICATGCKALGAEEVCRAFKDEIVKQSLAGKIEIIETGCQGLCTRAPVLTIEPLGIFYGRVTETDVPEIISRTIQKGEIIDRLCYSEAGKRIPYVRDIPFYSKQKKIVLKNCGSINPRNIDEYILRDGYAAFTKVLTDMTPDKVVNEIKNSGLRGRGGAGYPTGLKWESVRKAHGDIKYVVCNGDEGDPGAFMDRAVLEGDPHAVIEGMLIGAYAIGAKKGFIYVRAEYPIAVEHLKIAIEQARNLGLLGENILGTSFSFDLEIKMGAGAFVCGEETALIASIEGKRGMPRPRPPYPATSGIWGKPTNINNVETFANVPVIFLNGSGWYKTIGTESSKGTKIFALAGNVKNTGLVEVPMGTTLREIVYDIGGGIPGRKKFKAAQMGGPSGGCVPAQHLDLPIDYETVKAVGAIMGSGGLIVMDDSTSMVEIARYFMEFCQDESCGKCVPCRIGTKRMLDILTRITQGQGKQEDIKLLKELAEVTKTASLCGLGQTAANPVLSTIQYFSDEYEEAIHKKETQTSQHNPPKPE
;
A
#
# COMPACT_ATOMS: atom_id res chain seq x y z
N MET A 1 -10.48 32.73 -5.84
CA MET A 1 -9.53 31.73 -5.28
C MET A 1 -8.20 32.46 -5.04
N LYS A 2 -7.55 32.24 -3.90
CA LYS A 2 -6.30 32.94 -3.56
C LYS A 2 -5.14 32.13 -4.15
N ASN A 3 -4.42 32.72 -5.10
CA ASN A 3 -3.17 32.19 -5.61
C ASN A 3 -2.07 32.54 -4.59
N LEU A 4 -1.42 31.54 -3.97
CA LEU A 4 -0.33 31.74 -3.01
C LEU A 4 0.90 32.18 -3.79
N LYS A 5 1.37 33.40 -3.53
CA LYS A 5 2.49 34.01 -4.27
C LYS A 5 3.80 33.91 -3.54
N THR A 6 3.76 33.71 -2.23
CA THR A 6 4.93 33.66 -1.36
C THR A 6 4.79 32.53 -0.33
N PRO A 7 5.90 32.04 0.22
CA PRO A 7 5.90 31.12 1.37
C PRO A 7 4.98 31.54 2.52
N ASP A 8 5.03 32.83 2.90
CA ASP A 8 4.26 33.40 4.01
C ASP A 8 2.74 33.41 3.76
N ASP A 9 2.32 33.36 2.49
CA ASP A 9 0.91 33.28 2.12
C ASP A 9 0.30 31.96 2.60
N LEU A 10 1.05 30.85 2.63
CA LEU A 10 0.57 29.55 3.09
C LEU A 10 0.22 29.60 4.58
N ASP A 11 1.10 30.16 5.40
CA ASP A 11 0.88 30.31 6.84
C ASP A 11 -0.29 31.26 7.13
N THR A 12 -0.38 32.36 6.38
CA THR A 12 -1.52 33.28 6.47
C THR A 12 -2.81 32.60 6.05
N TYR A 13 -2.77 31.77 5.02
CA TYR A 13 -3.91 31.00 4.55
C TYR A 13 -4.35 29.98 5.59
N LYS A 14 -3.42 29.19 6.15
CA LYS A 14 -3.68 28.24 7.23
C LYS A 14 -4.34 28.90 8.44
N LYS A 15 -3.78 30.02 8.94
CA LYS A 15 -4.39 30.80 10.04
C LYS A 15 -5.81 31.26 9.71
N SER A 16 -6.07 31.62 8.45
CA SER A 16 -7.41 32.01 8.01
C SER A 16 -8.40 30.85 7.97
N LEU A 17 -7.93 29.62 7.72
CA LEU A 17 -8.73 28.40 7.78
C LEU A 17 -9.02 28.02 9.23
N GLU A 18 -8.01 28.10 10.11
CA GLU A 18 -8.16 27.85 11.54
C GLU A 18 -9.20 28.78 12.16
N ALA A 19 -9.17 30.08 11.82
CA ALA A 19 -10.14 31.06 12.30
C ALA A 19 -11.57 30.80 11.82
N LYS A 20 -11.76 30.11 10.68
CA LYS A 20 -13.09 29.73 10.16
C LYS A 20 -13.60 28.41 10.73
N ARG A 21 -12.73 27.61 11.33
CA ARG A 21 -13.07 26.25 11.78
C ARG A 21 -13.95 26.33 13.01
N ARG A 22 -15.18 25.83 12.88
CA ARG A 22 -16.14 25.74 13.99
C ARG A 22 -15.71 24.65 14.96
N THR A 23 -15.60 24.99 16.24
CA THR A 23 -15.23 24.05 17.31
C THR A 23 -16.44 23.43 18.02
N ASP A 24 -17.63 23.98 17.79
CA ASP A 24 -18.91 23.57 18.36
C ASP A 24 -19.70 22.59 17.46
N THR A 25 -19.14 22.21 16.31
CA THR A 25 -19.77 21.31 15.33
C THR A 25 -19.29 19.88 15.52
N THR A 26 -20.23 18.92 15.60
CA THR A 26 -19.91 17.48 15.61
C THR A 26 -19.56 17.03 14.19
N ARG A 27 -18.41 16.38 14.01
CA ARG A 27 -17.97 15.90 12.69
C ARG A 27 -18.07 14.38 12.63
N ILE A 28 -18.75 13.87 11.61
CA ILE A 28 -18.89 12.44 11.36
C ILE A 28 -18.00 12.08 10.17
N PHE A 29 -16.91 11.37 10.44
CA PHE A 29 -15.96 10.91 9.43
C PHE A 29 -16.38 9.52 8.95
N ILE A 30 -16.91 9.45 7.74
CA ILE A 30 -17.39 8.21 7.13
C ILE A 30 -16.36 7.76 6.09
N CYS A 31 -15.91 6.51 6.14
CA CYS A 31 -15.04 5.96 5.12
C CYS A 31 -15.84 5.82 3.80
N ALA A 32 -15.54 6.65 2.79
CA ALA A 32 -16.30 6.72 1.54
C ALA A 32 -15.57 6.11 0.32
N THR A 33 -14.46 5.43 0.58
CA THR A 33 -13.60 4.82 -0.45
C THR A 33 -13.79 3.30 -0.47
N GLY A 34 -12.93 2.52 0.19
CA GLY A 34 -13.05 1.06 0.23
C GLY A 34 -14.38 0.54 0.80
N CYS A 35 -15.01 1.29 1.72
CA CYS A 35 -16.32 0.91 2.28
C CYS A 35 -17.51 1.14 1.32
N LYS A 36 -17.31 1.83 0.19
CA LYS A 36 -18.35 2.01 -0.84
C LYS A 36 -18.88 0.67 -1.34
N ALA A 37 -18.01 -0.34 -1.45
CA ALA A 37 -18.41 -1.70 -1.82
C ALA A 37 -19.37 -2.37 -0.81
N LEU A 38 -19.54 -1.81 0.38
CA LEU A 38 -20.34 -2.36 1.48
C LEU A 38 -21.45 -1.39 1.94
N GLY A 39 -21.82 -0.41 1.12
CA GLY A 39 -22.98 0.45 1.39
C GLY A 39 -22.67 1.81 2.03
N ALA A 40 -21.41 2.27 2.00
CA ALA A 40 -21.06 3.55 2.61
C ALA A 40 -21.73 4.78 1.94
N GLU A 41 -22.07 4.70 0.65
CA GLU A 41 -22.75 5.81 -0.04
C GLU A 41 -24.18 6.01 0.45
N GLU A 42 -24.87 4.89 0.71
CA GLU A 42 -26.21 4.85 1.30
C GLU A 42 -26.19 5.42 2.71
N VAL A 43 -25.19 5.05 3.52
CA VAL A 43 -24.97 5.62 4.86
C VAL A 43 -24.74 7.13 4.79
N CYS A 44 -23.86 7.60 3.90
CA CYS A 44 -23.60 9.03 3.69
C CYS A 44 -24.86 9.79 3.29
N ARG A 45 -25.68 9.23 2.39
CA ARG A 45 -26.95 9.82 1.95
C ARG A 45 -27.95 9.90 3.11
N ALA A 46 -28.13 8.80 3.85
CA ALA A 46 -29.02 8.75 5.00
C ALA A 46 -28.65 9.77 6.08
N PHE A 47 -27.36 9.99 6.35
CA PHE A 47 -26.92 11.04 7.26
C PHE A 47 -27.29 12.44 6.76
N LYS A 48 -27.07 12.73 5.47
CA LYS A 48 -27.42 14.02 4.88
C LYS A 48 -28.94 14.27 4.99
N ASP A 49 -29.76 13.28 4.65
CA ASP A 49 -31.22 13.40 4.68
C ASP A 49 -31.75 13.59 6.11
N GLU A 50 -31.23 12.82 7.08
CA GLU A 50 -31.69 12.89 8.47
C GLU A 50 -31.24 14.18 9.16
N ILE A 51 -30.07 14.75 8.80
CA ILE A 51 -29.64 16.08 9.29
C ILE A 51 -30.60 17.17 8.84
N VAL A 52 -31.06 17.13 7.58
CA VAL A 52 -32.05 18.10 7.07
C VAL A 52 -33.38 17.91 7.79
N LYS A 53 -33.87 16.67 7.88
CA LYS A 53 -35.14 16.34 8.52
C LYS A 53 -35.21 16.79 9.98
N GLN A 54 -34.12 16.66 10.73
CA GLN A 54 -34.05 17.08 12.14
C GLN A 54 -33.59 18.54 12.34
N SER A 55 -33.43 19.32 11.26
CA SER A 55 -32.96 20.72 11.33
C SER A 55 -31.63 20.89 12.08
N LEU A 56 -30.70 19.94 11.88
CA LEU A 56 -29.37 19.92 12.52
C LEU A 56 -28.27 20.52 11.63
N ALA A 57 -28.64 21.17 10.54
CA ALA A 57 -27.72 21.85 9.63
C ALA A 57 -26.86 22.86 10.39
N GLY A 58 -25.54 22.77 10.22
CA GLY A 58 -24.57 23.64 10.90
C GLY A 58 -24.15 23.19 12.30
N LYS A 59 -24.81 22.17 12.89
CA LYS A 59 -24.38 21.50 14.14
C LYS A 59 -23.65 20.19 13.88
N ILE A 60 -23.98 19.52 12.78
CA ILE A 60 -23.36 18.27 12.33
C ILE A 60 -22.77 18.48 10.94
N GLU A 61 -21.53 18.03 10.77
CA GLU A 61 -20.84 18.02 9.48
C GLU A 61 -20.48 16.57 9.10
N ILE A 62 -20.81 16.18 7.87
CA ILE A 62 -20.44 14.87 7.31
C ILE A 62 -19.17 15.02 6.50
N ILE A 63 -18.15 14.26 6.87
CA ILE A 63 -16.87 14.21 6.19
C ILE A 63 -16.71 12.84 5.53
N GLU A 64 -16.80 12.84 4.21
CA GLU A 64 -16.43 11.68 3.40
C GLU A 64 -14.91 11.56 3.36
N THR A 65 -14.38 10.47 3.94
CA THR A 65 -12.94 10.26 4.15
C THR A 65 -12.38 9.13 3.28
N GLY A 66 -11.05 9.08 3.23
CA GLY A 66 -10.30 7.91 2.77
C GLY A 66 -10.47 6.67 3.67
N CYS A 67 -9.66 5.64 3.40
CA CYS A 67 -9.72 4.39 4.16
C CYS A 67 -9.41 4.60 5.65
N GLN A 68 -10.29 4.10 6.53
CA GLN A 68 -10.07 4.04 7.99
C GLN A 68 -9.39 2.75 8.46
N GLY A 69 -9.00 1.85 7.55
CA GLY A 69 -8.18 0.68 7.85
C GLY A 69 -8.96 -0.58 8.23
N LEU A 70 -9.92 -0.57 9.15
CA LEU A 70 -10.56 -1.80 9.67
C LEU A 70 -11.67 -2.36 8.76
N CYS A 71 -11.29 -3.13 7.75
CA CYS A 71 -12.19 -3.61 6.69
C CYS A 71 -13.26 -4.61 7.17
N THR A 72 -13.00 -5.44 8.18
CA THR A 72 -13.98 -6.43 8.70
C THR A 72 -15.20 -5.82 9.39
N ARG A 73 -15.15 -4.50 9.61
CA ARG A 73 -16.21 -3.71 10.20
C ARG A 73 -16.74 -2.63 9.27
N ALA A 74 -16.41 -2.67 7.98
CA ALA A 74 -16.98 -1.77 7.01
C ALA A 74 -18.52 -1.94 6.86
N PRO A 75 -19.28 -0.87 6.59
CA PRO A 75 -18.87 0.54 6.64
C PRO A 75 -18.52 1.00 8.06
N VAL A 76 -17.48 1.82 8.17
CA VAL A 76 -17.00 2.39 9.44
C VAL A 76 -17.13 3.90 9.45
N LEU A 77 -17.37 4.46 10.63
CA LEU A 77 -17.36 5.90 10.89
C LEU A 77 -16.78 6.23 12.25
N THR A 78 -16.26 7.46 12.36
CA THR A 78 -15.77 8.05 13.60
C THR A 78 -16.51 9.36 13.87
N ILE A 79 -16.90 9.61 15.13
CA ILE A 79 -17.62 10.82 15.55
C ILE A 79 -16.71 11.65 16.45
N GLU A 80 -16.35 12.85 16.00
CA GLU A 80 -15.51 13.80 16.73
C GLU A 80 -16.35 14.99 17.25
N PRO A 81 -16.01 15.56 18.42
CA PRO A 81 -14.85 15.27 19.28
C PRO A 81 -15.03 14.08 20.25
N LEU A 82 -16.12 13.31 20.12
CA LEU A 82 -16.45 12.22 21.04
C LEU A 82 -15.46 11.04 20.97
N GLY A 83 -14.70 10.92 19.87
CA GLY A 83 -13.77 9.82 19.61
C GLY A 83 -14.45 8.45 19.44
N ILE A 84 -15.76 8.42 19.15
CA ILE A 84 -16.56 7.20 19.06
C ILE A 84 -16.36 6.54 17.70
N PHE A 85 -16.13 5.24 17.69
CA PHE A 85 -16.05 4.39 16.51
C PHE A 85 -17.30 3.52 16.38
N TYR A 86 -17.95 3.58 15.22
CA TYR A 86 -18.98 2.62 14.83
C TYR A 86 -18.58 1.90 13.55
N GLY A 87 -18.86 0.59 13.51
CA GLY A 87 -18.63 -0.23 12.34
C GLY A 87 -19.76 -1.21 12.10
N ARG A 88 -19.91 -1.61 10.83
CA ARG A 88 -21.06 -2.32 10.25
C ARG A 88 -22.32 -1.46 10.29
N VAL A 89 -22.15 -0.16 10.09
CA VAL A 89 -23.24 0.81 10.06
C VAL A 89 -23.99 0.66 8.74
N THR A 90 -25.32 0.62 8.82
CA THR A 90 -26.22 0.69 7.66
C THR A 90 -27.04 1.99 7.70
N GLU A 91 -27.72 2.30 6.60
CA GLU A 91 -28.63 3.44 6.48
C GLU A 91 -29.73 3.43 7.54
N THR A 92 -30.18 2.25 7.99
CA THR A 92 -31.22 2.10 9.03
C THR A 92 -30.73 2.50 10.42
N ASP A 93 -29.42 2.52 10.65
CA ASP A 93 -28.83 2.89 11.94
C ASP A 93 -28.73 4.40 12.14
N VAL A 94 -28.75 5.17 11.04
CA VAL A 94 -28.49 6.61 11.05
C VAL A 94 -29.43 7.41 11.97
N PRO A 95 -30.77 7.20 11.94
CA PRO A 95 -31.66 7.92 12.85
C PRO A 95 -31.36 7.64 14.33
N GLU A 96 -30.97 6.40 14.66
CA GLU A 96 -30.59 6.01 16.02
C GLU A 96 -29.27 6.70 16.43
N ILE A 97 -28.26 6.71 15.55
CA ILE A 97 -26.97 7.36 15.81
C ILE A 97 -27.16 8.85 16.10
N ILE A 98 -27.96 9.56 15.30
CA ILE A 98 -28.21 10.98 15.51
C ILE A 98 -28.95 11.22 16.83
N SER A 99 -30.06 10.51 17.07
CA SER A 99 -30.92 10.74 18.23
C SER A 99 -30.32 10.29 19.57
N ARG A 100 -29.55 9.21 19.58
CA ARG A 100 -28.96 8.65 20.81
C ARG A 100 -27.53 9.13 21.01
N THR A 101 -26.66 8.92 20.02
CA THR A 101 -25.24 9.22 20.19
C THR A 101 -24.96 10.71 20.10
N ILE A 102 -25.45 11.38 19.05
CA ILE A 102 -25.10 12.79 18.83
C ILE A 102 -25.88 13.71 19.77
N GLN A 103 -27.19 13.49 19.93
CA GLN A 103 -28.03 14.36 20.75
C GLN A 103 -27.98 14.06 22.25
N LYS A 104 -27.85 12.78 22.65
CA LYS A 104 -27.90 12.37 24.08
C LYS A 104 -26.56 11.87 24.64
N GLY A 105 -25.53 11.69 23.80
CA GLY A 105 -24.25 11.12 24.23
C GLY A 105 -24.31 9.62 24.55
N GLU A 106 -25.36 8.92 24.14
CA GLU A 106 -25.54 7.49 24.40
C GLU A 106 -24.82 6.62 23.37
N ILE A 107 -24.09 5.61 23.85
CA ILE A 107 -23.35 4.67 23.02
C ILE A 107 -24.27 3.53 22.55
N ILE A 108 -24.17 3.17 21.27
CA ILE A 108 -24.92 2.08 20.65
C ILE A 108 -24.02 0.82 20.62
N ASP A 109 -24.20 -0.06 21.60
CA ASP A 109 -23.31 -1.20 21.85
C ASP A 109 -23.12 -2.13 20.64
N ARG A 110 -24.19 -2.40 19.87
CA ARG A 110 -24.14 -3.30 18.70
C ARG A 110 -23.22 -2.78 17.58
N LEU A 111 -23.00 -1.47 17.51
CA LEU A 111 -22.15 -0.83 16.50
C LEU A 111 -20.69 -0.70 16.94
N CYS A 112 -20.41 -0.85 18.24
CA CYS A 112 -19.08 -0.74 18.81
C CYS A 112 -18.16 -1.90 18.41
N TYR A 113 -16.86 -1.65 18.43
CA TYR A 113 -15.88 -2.73 18.41
C TYR A 113 -16.03 -3.59 19.67
N SER A 114 -15.82 -4.90 19.54
CA SER A 114 -15.85 -5.82 20.67
C SER A 114 -14.75 -6.85 20.59
N GLU A 115 -14.15 -7.13 21.74
CA GLU A 115 -13.13 -8.15 21.90
C GLU A 115 -13.31 -8.89 23.21
N ALA A 116 -13.28 -10.22 23.16
CA ALA A 116 -13.50 -11.10 24.32
C ALA A 116 -14.77 -10.72 25.14
N GLY A 117 -15.85 -10.30 24.45
CA GLY A 117 -17.10 -9.88 25.10
C GLY A 117 -17.08 -8.47 25.69
N LYS A 118 -15.94 -7.77 25.71
CA LYS A 118 -15.83 -6.38 26.15
C LYS A 118 -16.09 -5.42 24.98
N ARG A 119 -16.98 -4.46 25.18
CA ARG A 119 -17.22 -3.35 24.23
C ARG A 119 -16.11 -2.31 24.31
N ILE A 120 -15.69 -1.80 23.17
CA ILE A 120 -14.65 -0.77 23.02
C ILE A 120 -15.20 0.31 22.07
N PRO A 121 -15.82 1.38 22.61
CA PRO A 121 -16.50 2.38 21.79
C PRO A 121 -15.56 3.43 21.22
N TYR A 122 -14.39 3.66 21.82
CA TYR A 122 -13.49 4.74 21.43
C TYR A 122 -12.38 4.25 20.50
N VAL A 123 -12.13 4.96 19.40
CA VAL A 123 -11.12 4.61 18.39
C VAL A 123 -9.75 4.34 19.03
N ARG A 124 -9.34 5.20 19.97
CA ARG A 124 -8.04 5.15 20.65
C ARG A 124 -7.82 3.89 21.49
N ASP A 125 -8.89 3.21 21.88
CA ASP A 125 -8.84 2.03 22.76
C ASP A 125 -8.95 0.73 21.96
N ILE A 126 -9.30 0.79 20.67
CA ILE A 126 -9.40 -0.37 19.79
C ILE A 126 -7.99 -0.86 19.46
N PRO A 127 -7.61 -2.11 19.80
CA PRO A 127 -6.25 -2.62 19.59
C PRO A 127 -5.76 -2.53 18.15
N PHE A 128 -6.68 -2.71 17.18
CA PHE A 128 -6.37 -2.54 15.76
C PHE A 128 -5.80 -1.15 15.46
N TYR A 129 -6.24 -0.10 16.15
CA TYR A 129 -5.75 1.28 15.95
C TYR A 129 -4.65 1.67 16.92
N SER A 130 -4.80 1.35 18.20
CA SER A 130 -3.93 1.83 19.28
C SER A 130 -2.52 1.25 19.23
N LYS A 131 -2.34 0.07 18.63
CA LYS A 131 -1.04 -0.59 18.45
C LYS A 131 -0.34 -0.22 17.13
N GLN A 132 -0.93 0.64 16.30
CA GLN A 132 -0.30 1.13 15.07
C GLN A 132 0.51 2.40 15.32
N LYS A 133 1.55 2.62 14.52
CA LYS A 133 2.27 3.90 14.43
C LYS A 133 2.01 4.52 13.07
N LYS A 134 0.92 5.27 12.95
CA LYS A 134 0.51 5.91 11.69
C LYS A 134 1.35 7.16 11.40
N ILE A 135 2.23 7.08 10.42
CA ILE A 135 3.03 8.20 9.90
C ILE A 135 2.50 8.59 8.53
N VAL A 136 2.45 7.63 7.61
CA VAL A 136 1.94 7.83 6.24
C VAL A 136 0.41 7.87 6.24
N LEU A 137 -0.24 6.98 7.00
CA LEU A 137 -1.70 6.90 7.09
C LEU A 137 -2.30 7.89 8.10
N LYS A 138 -1.53 8.86 8.61
CA LYS A 138 -1.95 9.77 9.70
C LYS A 138 -3.20 10.61 9.37
N ASN A 139 -3.43 10.88 8.08
CA ASN A 139 -4.55 11.68 7.59
C ASN A 139 -5.68 10.79 7.02
N CYS A 140 -5.36 9.58 6.57
CA CYS A 140 -6.34 8.66 6.01
C CYS A 140 -7.43 8.33 7.05
N GLY A 141 -8.69 8.62 6.68
CA GLY A 141 -9.83 8.43 7.56
C GLY A 141 -10.11 9.61 8.51
N SER A 142 -9.32 10.69 8.46
CA SER A 142 -9.45 11.86 9.35
C SER A 142 -9.53 13.20 8.62
N ILE A 143 -9.49 13.19 7.28
CA ILE A 143 -9.68 14.36 6.43
C ILE A 143 -10.59 14.03 5.25
N ASN A 144 -11.17 15.06 4.63
CA ASN A 144 -11.77 14.95 3.30
C ASN A 144 -10.63 14.98 2.25
N PRO A 145 -10.35 13.89 1.53
CA PRO A 145 -9.26 13.85 0.55
C PRO A 145 -9.48 14.75 -0.66
N ARG A 146 -10.72 15.23 -0.88
CA ARG A 146 -11.10 16.12 -1.98
C ARG A 146 -11.01 17.60 -1.59
N ASN A 147 -10.55 17.92 -0.39
CA ASN A 147 -10.42 19.28 0.11
C ASN A 147 -8.99 19.56 0.59
N ILE A 148 -8.23 20.29 -0.23
CA ILE A 148 -6.87 20.75 0.09
C ILE A 148 -6.76 21.49 1.42
N ASP A 149 -7.81 22.20 1.85
CA ASP A 149 -7.82 22.96 3.10
C ASP A 149 -7.64 22.05 4.33
N GLU A 150 -8.20 20.82 4.30
CA GLU A 150 -8.02 19.84 5.38
C GLU A 150 -6.56 19.39 5.50
N TYR A 151 -5.87 19.27 4.37
CA TYR A 151 -4.45 18.91 4.35
C TYR A 151 -3.58 20.06 4.90
N ILE A 152 -3.84 21.29 4.46
CA ILE A 152 -3.13 22.51 4.93
C ILE A 152 -3.34 22.73 6.44
N LEU A 153 -4.56 22.52 6.94
CA LEU A 153 -4.86 22.57 8.39
C LEU A 153 -4.05 21.56 9.21
N ARG A 154 -3.47 20.52 8.58
CA ARG A 154 -2.64 19.49 9.20
C ARG A 154 -1.17 19.57 8.75
N ASP A 155 -0.69 20.80 8.55
CA ASP A 155 0.68 21.15 8.12
C ASP A 155 1.05 20.72 6.70
N GLY A 156 0.04 20.46 5.86
CA GLY A 156 0.23 20.16 4.46
C GLY A 156 0.93 21.29 3.70
N TYR A 157 1.90 20.95 2.86
CA TYR A 157 2.79 21.86 2.11
C TYR A 157 3.77 22.67 2.97
N ALA A 158 3.69 22.64 4.30
CA ALA A 158 4.66 23.33 5.14
C ALA A 158 6.08 22.75 4.98
N ALA A 159 6.20 21.44 4.72
CA ALA A 159 7.48 20.79 4.48
C ALA A 159 8.08 21.27 3.16
N PHE A 160 7.27 21.32 2.10
CA PHE A 160 7.70 21.82 0.80
C PHE A 160 8.08 23.31 0.86
N THR A 161 7.29 24.15 1.52
CA THR A 161 7.61 25.57 1.69
C THR A 161 8.96 25.77 2.39
N LYS A 162 9.19 25.08 3.51
CA LYS A 162 10.49 25.09 4.23
C LYS A 162 11.64 24.62 3.35
N VAL A 163 11.45 23.55 2.57
CA VAL A 163 12.46 23.05 1.64
C VAL A 163 12.81 24.11 0.60
N LEU A 164 11.79 24.76 0.04
CA LEU A 164 11.96 25.72 -1.04
C LEU A 164 12.66 27.01 -0.58
N THR A 165 12.45 27.43 0.67
CA THR A 165 13.05 28.65 1.24
C THR A 165 14.43 28.43 1.86
N ASP A 166 14.61 27.33 2.59
CA ASP A 166 15.73 27.19 3.53
C ASP A 166 16.80 26.20 3.06
N MET A 167 16.50 25.41 2.02
CA MET A 167 17.34 24.29 1.60
C MET A 167 17.71 24.36 0.13
N THR A 168 19.00 24.20 -0.16
CA THR A 168 19.48 23.92 -1.52
C THR A 168 19.12 22.49 -1.93
N PRO A 169 18.96 22.15 -3.23
CA PRO A 169 18.66 20.80 -3.68
C PRO A 169 19.59 19.71 -3.11
N ASP A 170 20.89 20.00 -2.96
CA ASP A 170 21.86 19.02 -2.40
C ASP A 170 21.63 18.76 -0.91
N LYS A 171 21.18 19.75 -0.14
CA LYS A 171 20.75 19.58 1.26
C LYS A 171 19.51 18.69 1.34
N VAL A 172 18.56 18.83 0.40
CA VAL A 172 17.34 17.99 0.33
C VAL A 172 17.71 16.53 0.05
N VAL A 173 18.59 16.29 -0.93
CA VAL A 173 19.11 14.93 -1.21
C VAL A 173 19.82 14.35 0.02
N ASN A 174 20.68 15.13 0.67
CA ASN A 174 21.40 14.68 1.86
C ASN A 174 20.46 14.40 3.04
N GLU A 175 19.40 15.18 3.23
CA GLU A 175 18.42 14.94 4.30
C GLU A 175 17.69 13.59 4.09
N ILE A 176 17.31 13.26 2.86
CA ILE A 176 16.71 11.97 2.52
C ILE A 176 17.72 10.82 2.61
N LYS A 177 19.00 11.04 2.26
CA LYS A 177 20.06 10.05 2.53
C LYS A 177 20.21 9.81 4.03
N ASN A 178 20.25 10.88 4.82
CA ASN A 178 20.42 10.85 6.26
C ASN A 178 19.25 10.22 7.00
N SER A 179 18.03 10.27 6.45
CA SER A 179 16.86 9.61 7.05
C SER A 179 16.93 8.09 6.94
N GLY A 180 17.71 7.55 5.99
CA GLY A 180 17.74 6.12 5.71
C GLY A 180 16.46 5.61 5.04
N LEU A 181 15.66 6.49 4.42
CA LEU A 181 14.47 6.08 3.67
C LEU A 181 14.85 5.12 2.53
N ARG A 182 14.18 3.97 2.52
CA ARG A 182 14.30 2.95 1.48
C ARG A 182 12.99 2.90 0.68
N GLY A 183 13.10 2.58 -0.61
CA GLY A 183 11.94 2.49 -1.50
C GLY A 183 10.91 1.47 -1.01
N ARG A 184 9.66 1.93 -0.87
CA ARG A 184 8.54 1.16 -0.30
C ARG A 184 7.80 0.26 -1.30
N GLY A 185 8.17 0.32 -2.58
CA GLY A 185 7.65 -0.58 -3.63
C GLY A 185 8.29 -1.98 -3.66
N GLY A 186 8.92 -2.44 -2.58
CA GLY A 186 9.45 -3.82 -2.46
C GLY A 186 10.96 -3.97 -2.41
N ALA A 187 11.69 -3.44 -3.39
CA ALA A 187 13.15 -3.69 -3.49
C ALA A 187 13.99 -3.04 -2.36
N GLY A 188 13.46 -2.05 -1.65
CA GLY A 188 14.17 -1.42 -0.54
C GLY A 188 15.44 -0.66 -0.94
N TYR A 189 15.55 -0.17 -2.18
CA TYR A 189 16.71 0.62 -2.59
C TYR A 189 16.76 1.97 -1.87
N PRO A 190 17.94 2.46 -1.39
CA PRO A 190 18.03 3.75 -0.70
C PRO A 190 17.56 4.92 -1.56
N THR A 191 16.49 5.59 -1.12
CA THR A 191 15.83 6.66 -1.89
C THR A 191 16.77 7.83 -2.15
N GLY A 192 17.56 8.23 -1.15
CA GLY A 192 18.50 9.34 -1.26
C GLY A 192 19.62 9.09 -2.29
N LEU A 193 20.11 7.85 -2.41
CA LEU A 193 21.09 7.50 -3.45
C LEU A 193 20.46 7.55 -4.85
N LYS A 194 19.20 7.11 -4.97
CA LYS A 194 18.45 7.20 -6.24
C LYS A 194 18.27 8.65 -6.68
N TRP A 195 17.98 9.55 -5.73
CA TRP A 195 17.83 10.99 -5.99
C TRP A 195 19.16 11.63 -6.37
N GLU A 196 20.23 11.32 -5.62
CA GLU A 196 21.59 11.78 -5.91
C GLU A 196 22.05 11.38 -7.32
N SER A 197 21.74 10.15 -7.74
CA SER A 197 22.12 9.61 -9.05
C SER A 197 21.46 10.41 -10.19
N VAL A 198 20.17 10.71 -10.08
CA VAL A 198 19.44 11.52 -11.06
C VAL A 198 19.89 12.98 -11.02
N ARG A 199 20.17 13.52 -9.84
CA ARG A 199 20.66 14.88 -9.68
C ARG A 199 22.03 15.09 -10.35
N LYS A 200 22.94 14.12 -10.23
CA LYS A 200 24.27 14.13 -10.85
C LYS A 200 24.28 13.75 -12.33
N ALA A 201 23.23 13.10 -12.83
CA ALA A 201 23.14 12.71 -14.23
C ALA A 201 23.15 13.94 -15.17
N HIS A 202 23.82 13.79 -16.31
CA HIS A 202 23.94 14.81 -17.35
C HIS A 202 22.59 15.11 -18.02
N GLY A 203 22.39 16.38 -18.37
CA GLY A 203 21.21 16.87 -19.08
C GLY A 203 20.31 17.77 -18.22
N ASP A 204 19.71 18.75 -18.88
CA ASP A 204 18.88 19.78 -18.22
C ASP A 204 17.43 19.33 -17.99
N ILE A 205 16.98 18.32 -18.73
CA ILE A 205 15.62 17.78 -18.63
C ILE A 205 15.65 16.51 -17.79
N LYS A 206 14.87 16.50 -16.71
CA LYS A 206 14.71 15.37 -15.80
C LYS A 206 13.25 15.17 -15.46
N TYR A 207 12.89 13.92 -15.18
CA TYR A 207 11.53 13.55 -14.81
C TYR A 207 11.48 12.90 -13.43
N VAL A 208 10.35 13.08 -12.75
CA VAL A 208 9.99 12.33 -11.55
C VAL A 208 8.71 11.54 -11.80
N VAL A 209 8.66 10.30 -11.32
CA VAL A 209 7.52 9.43 -11.52
C VAL A 209 7.12 8.82 -10.19
N CYS A 210 5.84 8.96 -9.86
CA CYS A 210 5.18 8.19 -8.82
C CYS A 210 4.57 6.94 -9.42
N ASN A 211 5.07 5.78 -8.99
CA ASN A 211 4.55 4.49 -9.38
C ASN A 211 3.45 4.06 -8.40
N GLY A 212 2.20 4.18 -8.84
CA GLY A 212 1.00 3.67 -8.17
C GLY A 212 0.36 2.49 -8.92
N ASP A 213 1.16 1.69 -9.63
CA ASP A 213 0.74 0.42 -10.21
C ASP A 213 0.80 -0.70 -9.16
N GLU A 214 -0.02 -0.58 -8.11
CA GLU A 214 -0.13 -1.56 -7.02
C GLU A 214 -0.88 -2.81 -7.52
N GLY A 215 -0.18 -3.63 -8.30
CA GLY A 215 -0.74 -4.81 -8.95
C GLY A 215 -0.87 -6.04 -8.05
N ASP A 216 -0.22 -6.07 -6.89
CA ASP A 216 -0.17 -7.24 -6.01
C ASP A 216 -1.57 -7.60 -5.45
N PRO A 217 -2.08 -8.82 -5.68
CA PRO A 217 -3.21 -9.38 -4.96
C PRO A 217 -3.10 -9.19 -3.45
N GLY A 218 -4.16 -8.63 -2.87
CA GLY A 218 -4.24 -8.35 -1.44
C GLY A 218 -3.52 -7.06 -1.01
N ALA A 219 -2.82 -6.35 -1.90
CA ALA A 219 -2.24 -5.04 -1.62
C ALA A 219 -3.22 -3.91 -2.01
N PHE A 220 -3.35 -2.92 -1.13
CA PHE A 220 -4.18 -1.72 -1.34
C PHE A 220 -3.70 -0.54 -0.48
N MET A 221 -2.41 -0.51 -0.11
CA MET A 221 -1.81 0.56 0.69
C MET A 221 -1.56 1.82 -0.14
N ASP A 222 -1.05 1.68 -1.36
CA ASP A 222 -0.88 2.83 -2.27
C ASP A 222 -2.26 3.37 -2.64
N ARG A 223 -3.22 2.48 -2.92
CA ARG A 223 -4.62 2.88 -3.15
C ARG A 223 -5.15 3.76 -2.02
N ALA A 224 -4.99 3.32 -0.78
CA ALA A 224 -5.53 4.04 0.36
C ALA A 224 -4.87 5.41 0.58
N VAL A 225 -3.58 5.55 0.26
CA VAL A 225 -2.89 6.84 0.29
C VAL A 225 -3.37 7.73 -0.86
N LEU A 226 -3.44 7.24 -2.09
CA LEU A 226 -3.91 8.02 -3.25
C LEU A 226 -5.37 8.46 -3.10
N GLU A 227 -6.22 7.61 -2.52
CA GLU A 227 -7.63 7.91 -2.28
C GLU A 227 -7.84 8.75 -1.01
N GLY A 228 -7.00 8.60 0.02
CA GLY A 228 -7.23 9.18 1.34
C GLY A 228 -6.38 10.40 1.69
N ASP A 229 -5.22 10.55 1.06
CA ASP A 229 -4.31 11.70 1.23
C ASP A 229 -3.45 11.94 -0.04
N PRO A 230 -4.08 12.27 -1.19
CA PRO A 230 -3.35 12.48 -2.44
C PRO A 230 -2.34 13.63 -2.35
N HIS A 231 -2.59 14.64 -1.51
CA HIS A 231 -1.71 15.79 -1.37
C HIS A 231 -0.38 15.46 -0.70
N ALA A 232 -0.32 14.50 0.23
CA ALA A 232 0.96 14.03 0.77
C ALA A 232 1.89 13.46 -0.29
N VAL A 233 1.34 12.79 -1.30
CA VAL A 233 2.09 12.25 -2.44
C VAL A 233 2.56 13.37 -3.36
N ILE A 234 1.67 14.32 -3.68
CA ILE A 234 2.00 15.49 -4.51
C ILE A 234 3.09 16.34 -3.85
N GLU A 235 3.00 16.59 -2.55
CA GLU A 235 4.02 17.33 -1.79
C GLU A 235 5.38 16.58 -1.78
N GLY A 236 5.36 15.27 -1.59
CA GLY A 236 6.56 14.45 -1.70
C GLY A 236 7.20 14.51 -3.09
N MET A 237 6.39 14.52 -4.15
CA MET A 237 6.87 14.67 -5.53
C MET A 237 7.42 16.06 -5.81
N LEU A 238 6.80 17.12 -5.27
CA LEU A 238 7.30 18.50 -5.36
C LEU A 238 8.71 18.62 -4.75
N ILE A 239 8.89 18.10 -3.54
CA ILE A 239 10.19 18.08 -2.85
C ILE A 239 11.21 17.26 -3.67
N GLY A 240 10.82 16.08 -4.16
CA GLY A 240 11.68 15.24 -5.00
C GLY A 240 12.07 15.90 -6.31
N ALA A 241 11.13 16.59 -6.96
CA ALA A 241 11.37 17.33 -8.20
C ALA A 241 12.34 18.49 -7.99
N TYR A 242 12.15 19.26 -6.91
CA TYR A 242 13.08 20.32 -6.51
C TYR A 242 14.50 19.76 -6.26
N ALA A 243 14.60 18.66 -5.52
CA ALA A 243 15.87 18.02 -5.18
C ALA A 243 16.67 17.58 -6.43
N ILE A 244 16.00 17.02 -7.44
CA ILE A 244 16.66 16.50 -8.64
C ILE A 244 16.78 17.51 -9.78
N GLY A 245 16.01 18.60 -9.74
CA GLY A 245 15.89 19.59 -10.81
C GLY A 245 14.92 19.19 -11.93
N ALA A 246 13.85 18.46 -11.61
CA ALA A 246 12.81 18.09 -12.58
C ALA A 246 11.74 19.18 -12.67
N LYS A 247 11.27 19.46 -13.90
CA LYS A 247 10.18 20.42 -14.17
C LYS A 247 8.84 19.75 -14.48
N LYS A 248 8.85 18.44 -14.72
CA LYS A 248 7.67 17.66 -15.08
C LYS A 248 7.69 16.31 -14.39
N GLY A 249 6.54 15.88 -13.89
CA GLY A 249 6.38 14.57 -13.30
C GLY A 249 5.14 13.83 -13.78
N PHE A 250 5.14 12.52 -13.53
CA PHE A 250 4.04 11.64 -13.88
C PHE A 250 3.59 10.84 -12.66
N ILE A 251 2.28 10.73 -12.46
CA ILE A 251 1.70 9.76 -11.53
C ILE A 251 1.12 8.64 -12.38
N TYR A 252 1.78 7.49 -12.39
CA TYR A 252 1.29 6.31 -13.08
C TYR A 252 0.36 5.54 -12.15
N VAL A 253 -0.92 5.46 -12.50
CA VAL A 253 -1.95 4.81 -11.68
C VAL A 253 -2.63 3.73 -12.50
N ARG A 254 -2.79 2.54 -11.91
CA ARG A 254 -3.49 1.43 -12.55
C ARG A 254 -4.96 1.77 -12.88
N ALA A 255 -5.48 1.21 -13.97
CA ALA A 255 -6.85 1.49 -14.43
C ALA A 255 -7.93 1.05 -13.43
N GLU A 256 -7.61 0.06 -12.60
CA GLU A 256 -8.52 -0.52 -11.62
C GLU A 256 -8.78 0.39 -10.40
N TYR A 257 -8.10 1.53 -10.28
CA TYR A 257 -8.26 2.50 -9.19
C TYR A 257 -8.92 3.83 -9.67
N PRO A 258 -10.19 3.81 -10.10
CA PRO A 258 -10.86 5.02 -10.62
C PRO A 258 -11.03 6.12 -9.57
N ILE A 259 -11.26 5.77 -8.29
CA ILE A 259 -11.40 6.73 -7.19
C ILE A 259 -10.07 7.46 -6.95
N ALA A 260 -8.95 6.72 -6.94
CA ALA A 260 -7.61 7.32 -6.82
C ALA A 260 -7.34 8.32 -7.95
N VAL A 261 -7.69 7.96 -9.19
CA VAL A 261 -7.55 8.84 -10.36
C VAL A 261 -8.41 10.10 -10.20
N GLU A 262 -9.66 9.97 -9.74
CA GLU A 262 -10.54 11.10 -9.49
C GLU A 262 -9.98 12.04 -8.42
N HIS A 263 -9.58 11.50 -7.27
CA HIS A 263 -9.05 12.29 -6.15
C HIS A 263 -7.74 12.97 -6.52
N LEU A 264 -6.85 12.29 -7.26
CA LEU A 264 -5.63 12.91 -7.78
C LEU A 264 -5.92 14.05 -8.76
N LYS A 265 -6.91 13.92 -9.66
CA LYS A 265 -7.30 15.01 -10.56
C LYS A 265 -7.74 16.25 -9.77
N ILE A 266 -8.58 16.05 -8.76
CA ILE A 266 -9.04 17.13 -7.87
C ILE A 266 -7.86 17.76 -7.13
N ALA A 267 -6.99 16.94 -6.55
CA ALA A 267 -5.85 17.40 -5.77
C ALA A 267 -4.81 18.18 -6.62
N ILE A 268 -4.50 17.70 -7.83
CA ILE A 268 -3.61 18.40 -8.77
C ILE A 268 -4.22 19.75 -9.16
N GLU A 269 -5.52 19.78 -9.48
CA GLU A 269 -6.20 21.01 -9.87
C GLU A 269 -6.27 22.02 -8.71
N GLN A 270 -6.54 21.58 -7.49
CA GLN A 270 -6.50 22.42 -6.29
C GLN A 270 -5.10 22.99 -6.05
N ALA A 271 -4.06 22.17 -6.16
CA ALA A 271 -2.67 22.61 -6.00
C ALA A 271 -2.26 23.64 -7.07
N ARG A 272 -2.67 23.45 -8.34
CA ARG A 272 -2.48 24.45 -9.40
C ARG A 272 -3.20 25.76 -9.11
N ASN A 273 -4.47 25.69 -8.69
CA ASN A 273 -5.27 26.88 -8.38
C ASN A 273 -4.73 27.69 -7.19
N LEU A 274 -4.04 27.05 -6.25
CA LEU A 274 -3.32 27.71 -5.16
C LEU A 274 -1.91 28.15 -5.53
N GLY A 275 -1.39 27.87 -6.73
CA GLY A 275 -0.02 28.24 -7.13
C GLY A 275 1.07 27.32 -6.56
N LEU A 276 0.70 26.12 -6.10
CA LEU A 276 1.63 25.09 -5.57
C LEU A 276 2.13 24.14 -6.66
N LEU A 277 1.51 24.16 -7.85
CA LEU A 277 1.96 23.49 -9.07
C LEU A 277 1.91 24.48 -10.24
N GLY A 278 2.77 24.27 -11.24
CA GLY A 278 2.90 25.12 -12.42
C GLY A 278 4.21 25.91 -12.44
N GLU A 279 4.13 27.16 -12.87
CA GLU A 279 5.30 28.03 -13.04
C GLU A 279 5.55 28.92 -11.83
N ASN A 280 6.83 29.14 -11.51
CA ASN A 280 7.30 30.08 -10.48
C ASN A 280 6.59 29.88 -9.13
N ILE A 281 6.58 28.65 -8.65
CA ILE A 281 5.86 28.20 -7.46
C ILE A 281 6.29 29.05 -6.26
N LEU A 282 5.31 29.60 -5.54
CA LEU A 282 5.49 30.51 -4.41
C LEU A 282 6.44 31.68 -4.70
N GLY A 283 6.43 32.19 -5.95
CA GLY A 283 7.22 33.35 -6.36
C GLY A 283 8.72 33.07 -6.53
N THR A 284 9.12 31.79 -6.48
CA THR A 284 10.50 31.37 -6.72
C THR A 284 10.76 31.09 -8.19
N SER A 285 12.01 30.78 -8.57
CA SER A 285 12.34 30.35 -9.93
C SER A 285 12.03 28.87 -10.20
N PHE A 286 11.50 28.13 -9.21
CA PHE A 286 11.18 26.72 -9.36
C PHE A 286 9.80 26.54 -10.00
N SER A 287 9.74 25.69 -11.01
CA SER A 287 8.52 25.34 -11.74
C SER A 287 8.40 23.82 -11.83
N PHE A 288 7.24 23.29 -11.53
CA PHE A 288 6.96 21.86 -11.57
C PHE A 288 5.49 21.58 -11.80
N ASP A 289 5.18 20.68 -12.73
CA ASP A 289 3.81 20.25 -13.00
C ASP A 289 3.68 18.73 -13.15
N LEU A 290 2.47 18.23 -12.95
CA LEU A 290 2.14 16.81 -12.86
C LEU A 290 1.09 16.38 -13.89
N GLU A 291 1.32 15.22 -14.51
CA GLU A 291 0.33 14.53 -15.32
C GLU A 291 0.00 13.15 -14.75
N ILE A 292 -1.28 12.76 -14.83
CA ILE A 292 -1.69 11.40 -14.51
C ILE A 292 -1.57 10.55 -15.78
N LYS A 293 -0.93 9.39 -15.67
CA LYS A 293 -0.92 8.34 -16.69
C LYS A 293 -1.66 7.14 -16.15
N MET A 294 -2.76 6.79 -16.81
CA MET A 294 -3.52 5.60 -16.47
C MET A 294 -2.87 4.38 -17.13
N GLY A 295 -2.66 3.32 -16.36
CA GLY A 295 -2.25 2.02 -16.86
C GLY A 295 -3.35 1.33 -17.68
N ALA A 296 -3.03 0.17 -18.21
CA ALA A 296 -3.93 -0.61 -19.08
C ALA A 296 -4.07 -2.08 -18.63
N GLY A 297 -4.02 -2.32 -17.31
CA GLY A 297 -4.27 -3.64 -16.71
C GLY A 297 -3.15 -4.67 -16.90
N ALA A 298 -1.89 -4.25 -16.79
CA ALA A 298 -0.74 -5.16 -16.90
C ALA A 298 0.15 -5.06 -15.67
N PHE A 299 0.22 -6.11 -14.84
CA PHE A 299 0.98 -6.11 -13.58
C PHE A 299 2.47 -5.81 -13.78
N VAL A 300 3.04 -6.28 -14.91
CA VAL A 300 4.45 -6.05 -15.23
C VAL A 300 4.79 -4.56 -15.38
N CYS A 301 3.81 -3.68 -15.62
CA CYS A 301 4.03 -2.24 -15.67
C CYS A 301 4.39 -1.63 -14.31
N GLY A 302 4.30 -2.36 -13.21
CA GLY A 302 4.89 -1.97 -11.92
C GLY A 302 6.42 -2.02 -11.93
N GLU A 303 7.02 -2.74 -12.88
CA GLU A 303 8.47 -2.75 -13.10
C GLU A 303 8.93 -1.43 -13.73
N GLU A 304 9.99 -0.82 -13.19
CA GLU A 304 10.38 0.55 -13.52
C GLU A 304 10.59 0.84 -15.02
N THR A 305 11.15 -0.09 -15.78
CA THR A 305 11.42 0.11 -17.22
C THR A 305 10.20 -0.23 -18.09
N ALA A 306 9.36 -1.17 -17.66
CA ALA A 306 8.06 -1.43 -18.28
C ALA A 306 7.11 -0.24 -18.09
N LEU A 307 7.10 0.37 -16.90
CA LEU A 307 6.38 1.59 -16.58
C LEU A 307 6.78 2.73 -17.52
N ILE A 308 8.09 2.95 -17.68
CA ILE A 308 8.62 3.94 -18.63
C ILE A 308 8.10 3.67 -20.05
N ALA A 309 8.17 2.42 -20.50
CA ALA A 309 7.67 2.07 -21.84
C ALA A 309 6.18 2.38 -22.00
N SER A 310 5.36 2.12 -20.96
CA SER A 310 3.93 2.47 -20.95
C SER A 310 3.69 3.98 -21.01
N ILE A 311 4.43 4.78 -20.22
CA ILE A 311 4.36 6.25 -20.29
C ILE A 311 4.73 6.76 -21.69
N GLU A 312 5.70 6.12 -22.35
CA GLU A 312 6.11 6.43 -23.73
C GLU A 312 5.11 5.94 -24.80
N GLY A 313 3.98 5.34 -24.43
CA GLY A 313 2.97 4.80 -25.35
C GLY A 313 3.37 3.48 -26.02
N LYS A 314 4.35 2.76 -25.46
CA LYS A 314 4.82 1.47 -25.95
C LYS A 314 4.27 0.34 -25.08
N ARG A 315 4.40 -0.90 -25.56
CA ARG A 315 4.10 -2.10 -24.75
C ARG A 315 5.00 -2.14 -23.50
N GLY A 316 4.40 -2.40 -22.33
CA GLY A 316 5.07 -2.46 -21.04
C GLY A 316 5.96 -3.70 -20.89
N MET A 317 7.11 -3.71 -21.57
CA MET A 317 8.09 -4.77 -21.48
C MET A 317 9.38 -4.28 -20.81
N PRO A 318 9.89 -4.98 -19.78
CA PRO A 318 11.13 -4.61 -19.15
C PRO A 318 12.32 -4.55 -20.12
N ARG A 319 13.23 -3.60 -19.89
CA ARG A 319 14.46 -3.39 -20.66
C ARG A 319 15.67 -3.91 -19.87
N PRO A 320 16.67 -4.50 -20.54
CA PRO A 320 17.94 -4.83 -19.89
C PRO A 320 18.56 -3.58 -19.24
N ARG A 321 19.18 -3.75 -18.08
CA ARG A 321 19.96 -2.73 -17.38
C ARG A 321 21.41 -3.21 -17.31
N PRO A 322 22.42 -2.34 -17.52
CA PRO A 322 22.34 -0.91 -17.86
C PRO A 322 21.83 -0.61 -19.30
N PRO A 323 21.37 0.63 -19.58
CA PRO A 323 21.35 1.79 -18.68
C PRO A 323 20.18 1.76 -17.67
N TYR A 324 20.41 2.30 -16.47
CA TYR A 324 19.37 2.45 -15.45
C TYR A 324 18.50 3.69 -15.72
N PRO A 325 17.23 3.71 -15.26
CA PRO A 325 16.34 4.88 -15.39
C PRO A 325 16.92 6.19 -14.88
N ALA A 326 17.77 6.11 -13.83
CA ALA A 326 18.41 7.28 -13.25
C ALA A 326 19.36 7.99 -14.24
N THR A 327 19.88 7.26 -15.24
CA THR A 327 20.74 7.80 -16.30
C THR A 327 19.93 8.03 -17.59
N SER A 328 19.09 7.06 -17.98
CA SER A 328 18.29 7.11 -19.21
C SER A 328 16.95 6.41 -18.98
N GLY A 329 15.95 7.18 -18.56
CA GLY A 329 14.57 6.74 -18.34
C GLY A 329 13.63 7.22 -19.44
N ILE A 330 12.59 7.98 -19.07
CA ILE A 330 11.56 8.47 -19.97
C ILE A 330 12.19 9.32 -21.09
N TRP A 331 11.95 8.92 -22.34
CA TRP A 331 12.49 9.56 -23.54
C TRP A 331 14.03 9.73 -23.50
N GLY A 332 14.71 8.78 -22.84
CA GLY A 332 16.16 8.78 -22.69
C GLY A 332 16.70 9.83 -21.70
N LYS A 333 15.84 10.47 -20.91
CA LYS A 333 16.23 11.48 -19.92
C LYS A 333 16.37 10.89 -18.51
N PRO A 334 17.26 11.42 -17.66
CA PRO A 334 17.36 11.01 -16.27
C PRO A 334 16.00 11.06 -15.58
N THR A 335 15.57 9.92 -15.05
CA THR A 335 14.24 9.77 -14.47
C THR A 335 14.34 9.15 -13.09
N ASN A 336 13.77 9.84 -12.12
CA ASN A 336 13.55 9.30 -10.78
C ASN A 336 12.19 8.61 -10.72
N ILE A 337 12.14 7.36 -10.26
CA ILE A 337 10.89 6.60 -10.09
C ILE A 337 10.83 6.13 -8.64
N ASN A 338 9.81 6.55 -7.90
CA ASN A 338 9.55 6.11 -6.54
C ASN A 338 8.07 5.69 -6.40
N ASN A 339 7.80 4.80 -5.44
CA ASN A 339 6.46 4.32 -5.15
C ASN A 339 5.66 5.36 -4.31
N VAL A 340 4.32 5.28 -4.33
CA VAL A 340 3.43 6.22 -3.62
C VAL A 340 3.78 6.35 -2.13
N GLU A 341 3.86 5.26 -1.38
CA GLU A 341 4.23 5.28 0.05
C GLU A 341 5.63 5.91 0.26
N THR A 342 6.55 5.76 -0.70
CA THR A 342 7.88 6.39 -0.62
C THR A 342 7.76 7.91 -0.66
N PHE A 343 6.95 8.47 -1.57
CA PHE A 343 6.73 9.92 -1.63
C PHE A 343 5.94 10.43 -0.43
N ALA A 344 4.94 9.69 0.05
CA ALA A 344 4.16 10.11 1.21
C ALA A 344 4.99 10.18 2.53
N ASN A 345 6.11 9.46 2.61
CA ASN A 345 7.06 9.60 3.73
C ASN A 345 7.86 10.92 3.67
N VAL A 346 8.06 11.50 2.48
CA VAL A 346 8.99 12.63 2.27
C VAL A 346 8.59 13.87 3.07
N PRO A 347 7.34 14.38 3.02
CA PRO A 347 6.96 15.58 3.77
C PRO A 347 7.21 15.44 5.28
N VAL A 348 6.88 14.26 5.84
CA VAL A 348 7.01 14.03 7.28
C VAL A 348 8.47 14.01 7.74
N ILE A 349 9.39 13.53 6.89
CA ILE A 349 10.83 13.60 7.13
C ILE A 349 11.31 15.05 7.20
N PHE A 350 10.82 15.94 6.33
CA PHE A 350 11.25 17.35 6.33
C PHE A 350 10.63 18.20 7.45
N LEU A 351 9.42 17.83 7.89
CA LEU A 351 8.78 18.46 9.05
C LEU A 351 9.53 18.12 10.35
N ASN A 352 9.84 16.85 10.59
CA ASN A 352 10.40 16.38 11.87
C ASN A 352 11.93 16.20 11.86
N GLY A 353 12.56 16.18 10.68
CA GLY A 353 13.97 15.90 10.49
C GLY A 353 14.31 14.41 10.37
N SER A 354 15.40 14.13 9.66
CA SER A 354 15.97 12.79 9.47
C SER A 354 16.40 12.13 10.77
N GLY A 355 16.83 12.91 11.77
CA GLY A 355 17.16 12.42 13.11
C GLY A 355 15.97 11.73 13.77
N TRP A 356 14.80 12.38 13.75
CA TRP A 356 13.56 11.81 14.25
C TRP A 356 13.18 10.54 13.48
N TYR A 357 13.23 10.56 12.15
CA TYR A 357 12.84 9.40 11.32
C TYR A 357 13.70 8.16 11.61
N LYS A 358 15.01 8.36 11.87
CA LYS A 358 15.95 7.29 12.23
C LYS A 358 15.68 6.61 13.57
N THR A 359 14.96 7.28 14.48
CA THR A 359 14.57 6.69 15.78
C THR A 359 13.47 5.63 15.63
N ILE A 360 12.92 5.48 14.42
CA ILE A 360 11.80 4.59 14.11
C ILE A 360 12.34 3.49 13.21
N GLY A 361 12.03 2.24 13.52
CA GLY A 361 12.49 1.08 12.75
C GLY A 361 13.72 0.40 13.35
N THR A 362 14.37 -0.46 12.55
CA THR A 362 15.60 -1.18 12.94
C THR A 362 16.85 -0.38 12.58
N GLU A 363 18.04 -0.94 12.79
CA GLU A 363 19.30 -0.31 12.37
C GLU A 363 19.37 -0.13 10.84
N SER A 364 19.02 -1.16 10.07
CA SER A 364 19.09 -1.19 8.59
C SER A 364 17.82 -0.71 7.89
N SER A 365 16.68 -0.68 8.59
CA SER A 365 15.37 -0.38 8.01
C SER A 365 14.65 0.67 8.83
N LYS A 366 14.75 1.93 8.39
CA LYS A 366 14.17 3.10 9.08
C LYS A 366 12.72 3.36 8.72
N GLY A 367 12.00 4.01 9.63
CA GLY A 367 10.61 4.43 9.47
C GLY A 367 9.58 3.32 9.71
N THR A 368 8.39 3.55 9.17
CA THR A 368 7.26 2.61 9.20
C THR A 368 7.08 1.92 7.84
N LYS A 369 6.29 0.84 7.85
CA LYS A 369 5.75 0.16 6.68
C LYS A 369 4.26 -0.04 6.85
N ILE A 370 3.51 0.16 5.77
CA ILE A 370 2.10 -0.20 5.69
C ILE A 370 1.97 -1.64 5.19
N PHE A 371 1.20 -2.44 5.92
CA PHE A 371 0.78 -3.78 5.54
C PHE A 371 -0.71 -3.82 5.23
N ALA A 372 -1.06 -4.44 4.12
CA ALA A 372 -2.42 -4.82 3.80
C ALA A 372 -2.66 -6.24 4.35
N LEU A 373 -3.24 -6.30 5.56
CA LEU A 373 -3.47 -7.52 6.31
C LEU A 373 -4.77 -8.20 5.83
N ALA A 374 -4.64 -9.38 5.23
CA ALA A 374 -5.73 -10.14 4.64
C ALA A 374 -5.63 -11.64 4.97
N GLY A 375 -6.58 -12.44 4.47
CA GLY A 375 -6.62 -13.89 4.70
C GLY A 375 -7.32 -14.30 6.00
N ASN A 376 -6.85 -15.39 6.61
CA ASN A 376 -7.44 -16.03 7.80
C ASN A 376 -7.07 -15.27 9.08
N VAL A 377 -7.51 -14.01 9.20
CA VAL A 377 -7.26 -13.14 10.36
C VAL A 377 -8.52 -12.39 10.77
N LYS A 378 -8.73 -12.20 12.07
CA LYS A 378 -9.99 -11.66 12.63
C LYS A 378 -10.25 -10.21 12.20
N ASN A 379 -9.21 -9.37 12.18
CA ASN A 379 -9.26 -7.98 11.78
C ASN A 379 -8.41 -7.78 10.50
N THR A 380 -9.04 -7.84 9.33
CA THR A 380 -8.41 -7.47 8.05
C THR A 380 -8.43 -5.96 7.85
N GLY A 381 -7.45 -5.45 7.11
CA GLY A 381 -7.32 -4.01 6.93
C GLY A 381 -5.92 -3.49 6.61
N LEU A 382 -5.73 -2.19 6.81
CA LEU A 382 -4.42 -1.54 6.74
C LEU A 382 -3.81 -1.38 8.13
N VAL A 383 -2.56 -1.78 8.23
CA VAL A 383 -1.77 -1.77 9.45
C VAL A 383 -0.45 -1.06 9.18
N GLU A 384 -0.23 0.11 9.78
CA GLU A 384 1.05 0.81 9.71
C GLU A 384 1.84 0.60 11.00
N VAL A 385 3.01 -0.02 10.88
CA VAL A 385 3.89 -0.38 12.01
C VAL A 385 5.34 0.03 11.74
N PRO A 386 6.14 0.29 12.79
CA PRO A 386 7.58 0.45 12.65
C PRO A 386 8.22 -0.75 11.96
N MET A 387 9.25 -0.52 11.14
CA MET A 387 10.08 -1.63 10.65
C MET A 387 10.67 -2.40 11.84
N GLY A 388 10.71 -3.72 11.76
CA GLY A 388 11.15 -4.61 12.85
C GLY A 388 10.04 -5.10 13.78
N THR A 389 8.81 -4.58 13.68
CA THR A 389 7.64 -5.22 14.34
C THR A 389 7.51 -6.66 13.85
N THR A 390 7.25 -7.58 14.77
CA THR A 390 7.19 -9.01 14.48
C THR A 390 5.91 -9.39 13.77
N LEU A 391 5.93 -10.51 13.03
CA LEU A 391 4.72 -11.04 12.42
C LEU A 391 3.66 -11.42 13.49
N ARG A 392 4.10 -11.88 14.66
CA ARG A 392 3.23 -12.16 15.82
C ARG A 392 2.42 -10.93 16.21
N GLU A 393 3.07 -9.79 16.40
CA GLU A 393 2.40 -8.56 16.79
C GLU A 393 1.39 -8.11 15.72
N ILE A 394 1.77 -8.16 14.44
CA ILE A 394 0.85 -7.78 13.35
C ILE A 394 -0.38 -8.70 13.32
N VAL A 395 -0.19 -10.02 13.40
CA VAL A 395 -1.27 -11.00 13.24
C VAL A 395 -2.14 -11.13 14.50
N TYR A 396 -1.53 -11.23 15.68
CA TYR A 396 -2.24 -11.51 16.92
C TYR A 396 -2.62 -10.23 17.67
N ASP A 397 -1.70 -9.29 17.80
CA ASP A 397 -1.93 -8.09 18.60
C ASP A 397 -2.81 -7.05 17.90
N ILE A 398 -2.60 -6.88 16.58
CA ILE A 398 -3.36 -5.92 15.75
C ILE A 398 -4.49 -6.65 15.00
N GLY A 399 -4.13 -7.75 14.32
CA GLY A 399 -5.05 -8.59 13.56
C GLY A 399 -6.06 -9.37 14.40
N GLY A 400 -5.86 -9.48 15.71
CA GLY A 400 -6.77 -10.20 16.61
C GLY A 400 -6.73 -11.73 16.47
N GLY A 401 -5.68 -12.26 15.82
CA GLY A 401 -5.41 -13.68 15.69
C GLY A 401 -6.23 -14.39 14.61
N ILE A 402 -6.12 -15.72 14.60
CA ILE A 402 -6.75 -16.60 13.62
C ILE A 402 -8.20 -16.91 14.04
N PRO A 403 -9.19 -16.76 13.14
CA PRO A 403 -10.58 -17.04 13.46
C PRO A 403 -10.81 -18.54 13.71
N GLY A 404 -11.87 -18.86 14.48
CA GLY A 404 -12.31 -20.25 14.69
C GLY A 404 -11.39 -21.12 15.56
N ARG A 405 -10.49 -20.53 16.36
CA ARG A 405 -9.50 -21.24 17.20
C ARG A 405 -8.54 -22.14 16.42
N LYS A 406 -8.39 -21.90 15.12
CA LYS A 406 -7.38 -22.56 14.28
C LYS A 406 -5.98 -22.02 14.56
N LYS A 407 -4.96 -22.73 14.07
CA LYS A 407 -3.56 -22.32 14.23
C LYS A 407 -3.08 -21.53 13.02
N PHE A 408 -2.16 -20.61 13.27
CA PHE A 408 -1.40 -19.94 12.21
C PHE A 408 -0.49 -20.98 11.54
N LYS A 409 -0.53 -21.05 10.21
CA LYS A 409 0.31 -21.95 9.42
C LYS A 409 1.45 -21.18 8.74
N ALA A 410 1.09 -20.15 7.98
CA ALA A 410 2.03 -19.33 7.23
C ALA A 410 1.44 -17.95 6.93
N ALA A 411 2.30 -17.02 6.53
CA ALA A 411 1.88 -15.78 5.89
C ALA A 411 2.60 -15.60 4.55
N GLN A 412 1.86 -15.31 3.49
CA GLN A 412 2.44 -14.92 2.21
C GLN A 412 2.82 -13.44 2.31
N MET A 413 4.11 -13.15 2.08
CA MET A 413 4.67 -11.80 2.11
C MET A 413 5.31 -11.46 0.78
N GLY A 414 5.02 -10.25 0.28
CA GLY A 414 5.62 -9.72 -0.94
C GLY A 414 4.80 -9.96 -2.21
N GLY A 415 3.49 -10.15 -2.07
CA GLY A 415 2.58 -10.42 -3.18
C GLY A 415 2.75 -11.83 -3.78
N PRO A 416 2.27 -12.07 -5.01
CA PRO A 416 2.28 -13.38 -5.66
C PRO A 416 3.68 -13.89 -5.98
N SER A 417 4.64 -12.99 -6.23
CA SER A 417 6.05 -13.37 -6.43
C SER A 417 6.84 -13.37 -5.10
N GLY A 418 6.14 -13.24 -3.98
CA GLY A 418 6.70 -13.28 -2.64
C GLY A 418 6.95 -14.70 -2.14
N GLY A 419 7.18 -14.85 -0.84
CA GLY A 419 7.40 -16.15 -0.20
C GLY A 419 6.49 -16.37 1.01
N CYS A 420 6.31 -17.64 1.36
CA CYS A 420 5.57 -18.06 2.55
C CYS A 420 6.48 -18.07 3.78
N VAL A 421 6.13 -17.28 4.79
CA VAL A 421 6.79 -17.26 6.10
C VAL A 421 6.06 -18.22 7.04
N PRO A 422 6.67 -19.34 7.46
CA PRO A 422 6.02 -20.36 8.30
C PRO A 422 5.90 -19.94 9.77
N ALA A 423 5.08 -20.67 10.53
CA ALA A 423 4.84 -20.45 11.96
C ALA A 423 6.11 -20.38 12.83
N GLN A 424 7.16 -21.12 12.49
CA GLN A 424 8.45 -21.07 13.20
C GLN A 424 9.16 -19.71 13.12
N HIS A 425 8.78 -18.85 12.17
CA HIS A 425 9.32 -17.50 11.97
C HIS A 425 8.32 -16.40 12.35
N LEU A 426 7.30 -16.74 13.15
CA LEU A 426 6.29 -15.78 13.58
C LEU A 426 6.86 -14.63 14.45
N ASP A 427 7.93 -14.91 15.19
CA ASP A 427 8.66 -13.91 16.01
C ASP A 427 9.79 -13.21 15.25
N LEU A 428 9.92 -13.45 13.94
CA LEU A 428 10.92 -12.77 13.11
C LEU A 428 10.57 -11.27 13.02
N PRO A 429 11.50 -10.36 13.35
CA PRO A 429 11.29 -8.94 13.12
C PRO A 429 11.20 -8.68 11.62
N ILE A 430 10.20 -7.92 11.18
CA ILE A 430 9.96 -7.67 9.76
C ILE A 430 10.80 -6.49 9.29
N ASP A 431 11.93 -6.79 8.65
CA ASP A 431 12.75 -5.83 7.90
C ASP A 431 13.21 -6.43 6.55
N TYR A 432 13.85 -5.62 5.70
CA TYR A 432 14.21 -6.08 4.35
C TYR A 432 15.21 -7.23 4.35
N GLU A 433 16.11 -7.27 5.33
CA GLU A 433 17.20 -8.25 5.40
C GLU A 433 16.69 -9.58 5.97
N THR A 434 15.92 -9.53 7.05
CA THR A 434 15.38 -10.70 7.75
C THR A 434 14.35 -11.45 6.90
N VAL A 435 13.43 -10.72 6.26
CA VAL A 435 12.40 -11.32 5.41
C VAL A 435 13.03 -12.03 4.20
N LYS A 436 14.09 -11.44 3.64
CA LYS A 436 14.84 -12.05 2.54
C LYS A 436 15.54 -13.34 2.97
N ALA A 437 16.05 -13.40 4.19
CA ALA A 437 16.75 -14.58 4.72
C ALA A 437 15.83 -15.81 4.83
N VAL A 438 14.52 -15.61 5.02
CA VAL A 438 13.53 -16.71 5.12
C VAL A 438 12.87 -17.04 3.77
N GLY A 439 13.38 -16.50 2.65
CA GLY A 439 12.88 -16.81 1.30
C GLY A 439 11.63 -16.03 0.90
N ALA A 440 11.26 -14.99 1.66
CA ALA A 440 10.20 -14.05 1.32
C ALA A 440 10.79 -12.69 0.89
N ILE A 441 9.94 -11.75 0.49
CA ILE A 441 10.34 -10.36 0.23
C ILE A 441 9.33 -9.41 0.85
N MET A 442 9.75 -8.18 1.16
CA MET A 442 8.84 -7.16 1.70
C MET A 442 7.72 -6.82 0.70
N GLY A 443 8.07 -6.71 -0.58
CA GLY A 443 7.17 -6.28 -1.65
C GLY A 443 6.45 -4.97 -1.35
N SER A 444 5.26 -4.80 -1.92
CA SER A 444 4.39 -3.65 -1.70
C SER A 444 3.79 -3.58 -0.29
N GLY A 445 3.88 -4.64 0.53
CA GLY A 445 3.29 -4.72 1.87
C GLY A 445 2.02 -5.59 1.96
N GLY A 446 1.66 -6.33 0.91
CA GLY A 446 0.64 -7.37 1.01
C GLY A 446 1.03 -8.48 2.01
N LEU A 447 0.14 -8.79 2.95
CA LEU A 447 0.33 -9.80 3.99
C LEU A 447 -0.91 -10.70 4.10
N ILE A 448 -0.85 -11.88 3.49
CA ILE A 448 -1.97 -12.84 3.47
C ILE A 448 -1.72 -13.93 4.51
N VAL A 449 -2.52 -13.93 5.57
CA VAL A 449 -2.44 -14.90 6.67
C VAL A 449 -3.17 -16.19 6.29
N MET A 450 -2.56 -17.34 6.57
CA MET A 450 -3.10 -18.67 6.29
C MET A 450 -3.17 -19.50 7.57
N ASP A 451 -4.27 -20.25 7.71
CA ASP A 451 -4.49 -21.17 8.82
C ASP A 451 -4.07 -22.61 8.49
N ASP A 452 -4.12 -23.49 9.49
CA ASP A 452 -3.78 -24.92 9.39
C ASP A 452 -4.65 -25.74 8.41
N SER A 453 -5.74 -25.20 7.89
CA SER A 453 -6.57 -25.86 6.87
C SER A 453 -6.17 -25.54 5.43
N THR A 454 -5.22 -24.63 5.23
CA THR A 454 -4.79 -24.16 3.90
C THR A 454 -3.77 -25.12 3.30
N SER A 455 -3.97 -25.62 2.07
CA SER A 455 -2.98 -26.44 1.36
C SER A 455 -1.86 -25.56 0.78
N MET A 456 -0.60 -25.82 1.15
CA MET A 456 0.52 -25.01 0.68
C MET A 456 0.88 -25.30 -0.79
N VAL A 457 0.59 -26.51 -1.26
CA VAL A 457 0.74 -26.88 -2.68
C VAL A 457 -0.24 -26.08 -3.55
N GLU A 458 -1.47 -25.93 -3.09
CA GLU A 458 -2.51 -25.17 -3.79
C GLU A 458 -2.21 -23.67 -3.79
N ILE A 459 -1.66 -23.15 -2.68
CA ILE A 459 -1.17 -21.76 -2.60
C ILE A 459 -0.04 -21.51 -3.62
N ALA A 460 0.93 -22.42 -3.71
CA ALA A 460 1.99 -22.32 -4.70
C ALA A 460 1.45 -22.37 -6.14
N ARG A 461 0.46 -23.25 -6.41
CA ARG A 461 -0.23 -23.32 -7.71
C ARG A 461 -0.92 -22.00 -8.05
N TYR A 462 -1.71 -21.46 -7.13
CA TYR A 462 -2.47 -20.22 -7.32
C TYR A 462 -1.56 -19.02 -7.63
N PHE A 463 -0.49 -18.83 -6.87
CA PHE A 463 0.43 -17.71 -7.13
C PHE A 463 1.29 -17.93 -8.38
N MET A 464 1.61 -19.17 -8.73
CA MET A 464 2.29 -19.48 -9.99
C MET A 464 1.40 -19.22 -11.21
N GLU A 465 0.09 -19.49 -11.11
CA GLU A 465 -0.91 -19.14 -12.12
C GLU A 465 -0.92 -17.64 -12.38
N PHE A 466 -1.00 -16.84 -11.31
CA PHE A 466 -0.91 -15.38 -11.43
C PHE A 466 0.40 -14.92 -12.09
N CYS A 467 1.56 -15.43 -11.64
CA CYS A 467 2.85 -15.05 -12.20
C CYS A 467 2.99 -15.44 -13.69
N GLN A 468 2.38 -16.55 -14.09
CA GLN A 468 2.34 -17.00 -15.48
C GLN A 468 1.48 -16.07 -16.35
N ASP A 469 0.30 -15.68 -15.87
CA ASP A 469 -0.62 -14.80 -16.59
C ASP A 469 -0.05 -13.39 -16.75
N GLU A 470 0.67 -12.90 -15.75
CA GLU A 470 1.30 -11.58 -15.75
C GLU A 470 2.69 -11.54 -16.41
N SER A 471 3.14 -12.66 -16.99
CA SER A 471 4.38 -12.70 -17.73
C SER A 471 4.31 -11.82 -18.98
N CYS A 472 5.22 -10.86 -19.13
CA CYS A 472 5.34 -10.08 -20.37
C CYS A 472 5.78 -10.93 -21.59
N GLY A 473 6.17 -12.18 -21.39
CA GLY A 473 6.55 -13.11 -22.44
C GLY A 473 7.95 -12.93 -23.03
N LYS A 474 8.75 -11.98 -22.53
CA LYS A 474 10.04 -11.61 -23.15
C LYS A 474 11.17 -12.62 -22.95
N CYS A 475 11.36 -13.13 -21.73
CA CYS A 475 12.43 -14.09 -21.45
C CYS A 475 11.86 -15.51 -21.34
N VAL A 476 12.58 -16.48 -21.93
CA VAL A 476 12.17 -17.90 -21.95
C VAL A 476 12.02 -18.50 -20.54
N PRO A 477 12.95 -18.25 -19.59
CA PRO A 477 12.84 -18.79 -18.24
C PRO A 477 11.56 -18.37 -17.53
N CYS A 478 11.17 -17.09 -17.62
CA CYS A 478 9.87 -16.66 -17.10
C CYS A 478 8.74 -17.27 -17.95
N ARG A 479 8.63 -16.96 -19.24
CA ARG A 479 7.46 -17.31 -20.06
C ARG A 479 7.11 -18.81 -20.06
N ILE A 480 8.14 -19.67 -20.11
CA ILE A 480 7.98 -21.13 -20.24
C ILE A 480 8.27 -21.83 -18.91
N GLY A 481 9.24 -21.35 -18.11
CA GLY A 481 9.56 -21.96 -16.83
C GLY A 481 8.39 -21.86 -15.85
N THR A 482 7.73 -20.71 -15.73
CA THR A 482 6.53 -20.58 -14.87
C THR A 482 5.39 -21.45 -15.36
N LYS A 483 5.21 -21.59 -16.69
CA LYS A 483 4.20 -22.49 -17.26
C LYS A 483 4.46 -23.94 -16.90
N ARG A 484 5.71 -24.40 -17.01
CA ARG A 484 6.07 -25.77 -16.65
C ARG A 484 5.92 -26.04 -15.16
N MET A 485 6.29 -25.08 -14.30
CA MET A 485 6.05 -25.17 -12.86
C MET A 485 4.55 -25.25 -12.55
N LEU A 486 3.73 -24.42 -13.19
CA LEU A 486 2.27 -24.44 -13.03
C LEU A 486 1.66 -25.78 -13.45
N ASP A 487 2.10 -26.35 -14.57
CA ASP A 487 1.59 -27.65 -15.05
C ASP A 487 1.94 -28.78 -14.05
N ILE A 488 3.14 -28.77 -13.48
CA ILE A 488 3.56 -29.73 -12.46
C ILE A 488 2.73 -29.55 -11.17
N LEU A 489 2.61 -28.31 -10.68
CA LEU A 489 1.82 -28.00 -9.48
C LEU A 489 0.36 -28.41 -9.65
N THR A 490 -0.24 -28.13 -10.81
CA THR A 490 -1.61 -28.52 -11.16
C THR A 490 -1.78 -30.04 -11.16
N ARG A 491 -0.79 -30.77 -11.69
CA ARG A 491 -0.78 -32.24 -11.60
C ARG A 491 -0.74 -32.73 -10.15
N ILE A 492 0.12 -32.16 -9.32
CA ILE A 492 0.23 -32.54 -7.90
C ILE A 492 -1.10 -32.28 -7.19
N THR A 493 -1.73 -31.12 -7.38
CA THR A 493 -3.01 -30.79 -6.73
C THR A 493 -4.17 -31.65 -7.22
N GLN A 494 -4.08 -32.22 -8.42
CA GLN A 494 -5.03 -33.19 -8.98
C GLN A 494 -4.72 -34.66 -8.62
N GLY A 495 -3.72 -34.91 -7.77
CA GLY A 495 -3.31 -36.27 -7.39
C GLY A 495 -2.65 -37.05 -8.54
N GLN A 496 -2.03 -36.35 -9.48
CA GLN A 496 -1.26 -36.87 -10.61
C GLN A 496 0.22 -36.47 -10.53
N GLY A 497 0.70 -36.23 -9.31
CA GLY A 497 2.10 -35.96 -9.02
C GLY A 497 2.99 -37.19 -9.26
N LYS A 498 4.28 -36.94 -9.48
CA LYS A 498 5.32 -37.95 -9.64
C LYS A 498 6.45 -37.71 -8.65
N GLN A 499 7.18 -38.76 -8.29
CA GLN A 499 8.27 -38.66 -7.32
C GLN A 499 9.37 -37.67 -7.74
N GLU A 500 9.63 -37.55 -9.04
CA GLU A 500 10.60 -36.60 -9.59
C GLU A 500 10.13 -35.13 -9.63
N ASP A 501 8.84 -34.85 -9.39
CA ASP A 501 8.28 -33.52 -9.59
C ASP A 501 8.86 -32.48 -8.63
N ILE A 502 9.11 -32.84 -7.35
CA ILE A 502 9.68 -31.92 -6.36
C ILE A 502 11.10 -31.48 -6.81
N LYS A 503 11.90 -32.43 -7.29
CA LYS A 503 13.25 -32.16 -7.80
C LYS A 503 13.18 -31.26 -9.04
N LEU A 504 12.32 -31.60 -9.99
CA LEU A 504 12.14 -30.83 -11.22
C LEU A 504 11.63 -29.41 -10.95
N LEU A 505 10.70 -29.23 -10.00
CA LEU A 505 10.24 -27.92 -9.55
C LEU A 505 11.40 -27.06 -9.01
N LYS A 506 12.26 -27.63 -8.17
CA LYS A 506 13.45 -26.91 -7.64
C LYS A 506 14.40 -26.48 -8.76
N GLU A 507 14.69 -27.37 -9.71
CA GLU A 507 15.57 -27.06 -10.85
C GLU A 507 14.97 -25.96 -11.74
N LEU A 508 13.69 -26.08 -12.11
CA LEU A 508 12.99 -25.07 -12.91
C LEU A 508 12.91 -23.71 -12.19
N ALA A 509 12.65 -23.74 -10.88
CA ALA A 509 12.58 -22.55 -10.05
C ALA A 509 13.91 -21.79 -10.03
N GLU A 510 15.03 -22.50 -9.84
CA GLU A 510 16.35 -21.87 -9.78
C GLU A 510 16.78 -21.29 -11.13
N VAL A 511 16.51 -22.01 -12.24
CA VAL A 511 16.76 -21.48 -13.59
C VAL A 511 15.89 -20.25 -13.86
N THR A 512 14.61 -20.29 -13.49
CA THR A 512 13.70 -19.15 -13.66
C THR A 512 14.19 -17.93 -12.88
N LYS A 513 14.62 -18.15 -11.63
CA LYS A 513 15.15 -17.11 -10.75
C LYS A 513 16.44 -16.47 -11.26
N THR A 514 17.38 -17.26 -11.72
CA THR A 514 18.72 -16.78 -12.12
C THR A 514 18.77 -16.23 -13.55
N ALA A 515 17.99 -16.78 -14.47
CA ALA A 515 18.05 -16.43 -15.89
C ALA A 515 16.93 -15.45 -16.35
N SER A 516 16.06 -15.00 -15.43
CA SER A 516 15.04 -14.00 -15.74
C SER A 516 15.58 -12.57 -15.81
N LEU A 517 15.07 -11.80 -16.76
CA LEU A 517 15.52 -10.43 -17.06
C LEU A 517 15.14 -9.41 -15.98
N CYS A 518 13.95 -9.54 -15.38
CA CYS A 518 13.38 -8.55 -14.48
C CYS A 518 13.00 -9.16 -13.12
N GLY A 519 12.70 -8.29 -12.16
CA GLY A 519 12.36 -8.68 -10.79
C GLY A 519 11.23 -9.71 -10.73
N LEU A 520 10.15 -9.52 -11.50
CA LEU A 520 9.02 -10.46 -11.54
C LEU A 520 9.47 -11.88 -11.88
N GLY A 521 10.23 -12.08 -12.95
CA GLY A 521 10.70 -13.42 -13.30
C GLY A 521 11.70 -13.98 -12.29
N GLN A 522 12.53 -13.12 -11.68
CA GLN A 522 13.48 -13.52 -10.65
C GLN A 522 12.78 -13.97 -9.36
N THR A 523 11.63 -13.40 -9.04
CA THR A 523 10.89 -13.68 -7.80
C THR A 523 9.70 -14.61 -8.01
N ALA A 524 9.23 -14.83 -9.24
CA ALA A 524 8.06 -15.67 -9.56
C ALA A 524 8.13 -17.10 -8.99
N ALA A 525 9.35 -17.63 -8.81
CA ALA A 525 9.56 -18.96 -8.26
C ALA A 525 9.58 -19.01 -6.72
N ASN A 526 9.57 -17.88 -6.02
CA ASN A 526 9.65 -17.82 -4.56
C ASN A 526 8.49 -18.53 -3.83
N PRO A 527 7.22 -18.46 -4.28
CA PRO A 527 6.15 -19.22 -3.62
C PRO A 527 6.45 -20.71 -3.64
N VAL A 528 6.91 -21.23 -4.79
CA VAL A 528 7.26 -22.65 -4.96
C VAL A 528 8.46 -23.04 -4.10
N LEU A 529 9.54 -22.25 -4.14
CA LEU A 529 10.74 -22.54 -3.37
C LEU A 529 10.48 -22.51 -1.87
N SER A 530 9.76 -21.50 -1.38
CA SER A 530 9.45 -21.36 0.04
C SER A 530 8.49 -22.44 0.54
N THR A 531 7.45 -22.79 -0.23
CA THR A 531 6.53 -23.86 0.19
C THR A 531 7.20 -25.23 0.17
N ILE A 532 8.04 -25.53 -0.82
CA ILE A 532 8.82 -26.78 -0.83
C ILE A 532 9.83 -26.82 0.33
N GLN A 533 10.42 -25.68 0.70
CA GLN A 533 11.40 -25.61 1.79
C GLN A 533 10.76 -25.88 3.16
N TYR A 534 9.58 -25.33 3.43
CA TYR A 534 8.98 -25.39 4.76
C TYR A 534 7.83 -26.39 4.90
N PHE A 535 7.26 -26.86 3.79
CA PHE A 535 6.07 -27.72 3.74
C PHE A 535 6.26 -28.86 2.74
N SER A 536 7.48 -29.41 2.62
CA SER A 536 7.79 -30.55 1.74
C SER A 536 6.85 -31.73 1.94
N ASP A 537 6.49 -31.99 3.20
CA ASP A 537 5.66 -33.12 3.58
C ASP A 537 4.28 -33.06 2.91
N GLU A 538 3.71 -31.86 2.70
CA GLU A 538 2.44 -31.70 1.98
C GLU A 538 2.55 -32.02 0.49
N TYR A 539 3.73 -31.79 -0.12
CA TYR A 539 3.97 -32.20 -1.50
C TYR A 539 4.09 -33.72 -1.61
N GLU A 540 4.84 -34.34 -0.70
CA GLU A 540 4.99 -35.79 -0.63
C GLU A 540 3.64 -36.47 -0.38
N GLU A 541 2.86 -36.00 0.60
CA GLU A 541 1.51 -36.49 0.85
C GLU A 541 0.61 -36.34 -0.38
N ALA A 542 0.62 -35.20 -1.07
CA ALA A 542 -0.19 -34.98 -2.26
C ALA A 542 0.19 -35.92 -3.43
N ILE A 543 1.48 -36.28 -3.54
CA ILE A 543 1.98 -37.26 -4.53
C ILE A 543 1.55 -38.68 -4.13
N HIS A 544 1.71 -39.07 -2.86
CA HIS A 544 1.45 -40.43 -2.37
C HIS A 544 -0.03 -40.76 -2.10
N LYS A 545 -0.90 -39.75 -1.94
CA LYS A 545 -2.35 -39.94 -1.64
C LYS A 545 -3.09 -40.81 -2.67
N LYS A 546 -2.55 -40.93 -3.89
CA LYS A 546 -3.08 -41.83 -4.91
C LYS A 546 -2.39 -43.19 -4.97
N GLU A 547 -1.12 -43.34 -4.57
CA GLU A 547 -0.46 -44.67 -4.53
C GLU A 547 -1.23 -45.64 -3.62
N THR A 548 -1.85 -45.15 -2.55
CA THR A 548 -2.75 -45.92 -1.67
C THR A 548 -4.12 -46.19 -2.30
N GLN A 549 -4.61 -45.37 -3.22
CA GLN A 549 -5.87 -45.61 -3.94
C GLN A 549 -5.70 -46.53 -5.16
N THR A 550 -4.55 -46.49 -5.85
CA THR A 550 -4.25 -47.41 -6.96
C THR A 550 -3.76 -48.78 -6.48
N SER A 551 -3.12 -48.88 -5.31
CA SER A 551 -2.73 -50.18 -4.73
C SER A 551 -3.90 -51.00 -4.14
N GLN A 552 -5.06 -50.37 -3.88
CA GLN A 552 -6.30 -51.05 -3.46
C GLN A 552 -7.15 -51.55 -4.64
N HIS A 553 -6.69 -51.41 -5.89
CA HIS A 553 -7.37 -51.87 -7.10
C HIS A 553 -6.51 -52.83 -7.93
N ASN A 554 -5.87 -53.82 -7.28
CA ASN A 554 -5.44 -55.02 -7.97
C ASN A 554 -6.58 -56.06 -7.93
N PRO A 555 -7.15 -56.48 -9.08
CA PRO A 555 -8.11 -57.57 -9.10
C PRO A 555 -7.42 -58.90 -8.72
N PRO A 556 -8.11 -59.84 -8.05
CA PRO A 556 -7.55 -61.16 -7.78
C PRO A 556 -7.27 -61.88 -9.11
N LYS A 557 -6.10 -62.51 -9.21
CA LYS A 557 -5.74 -63.35 -10.36
C LYS A 557 -6.72 -64.54 -10.44
N PRO A 558 -7.26 -64.86 -11.62
CA PRO A 558 -8.11 -66.03 -11.77
C PRO A 558 -7.28 -67.32 -11.77
N GLU A 559 -7.73 -68.31 -10.97
CA GLU A 559 -7.46 -69.74 -11.18
C GLU A 559 -8.40 -70.33 -12.24
#